data_AF-A0A395P2Q2-F1
#
_entry.id   AF-A0A395P2Q2-F1
#
_cell.length_a   1.000
_cell.length_b   1.000
_cell.length_c   1.000
_cell.angle_alpha   90.00
_cell.angle_beta   90.00
_cell.angle_gamma   90.00
#
_symmetry.space_group_name_H-M   'P 1'
#
loop_
_entity.id
_entity.type
_entity.pdbx_description
1 polymer ?
#
loop_
_entity_poly.entity_id
_entity_poly.type
_entity_poly.pdbx_seq_one_letter_code
_entity_poly.pdbx_strand_id
1 'polypeptide(L)'
;MSDSSSQTAAKIPLHHKPDDIGYRLIELPPEVESLLESDNAPVLILESSETSALLKTPDRTYSLRQKNTSNSVMLLSPLASSTSAEQGVAAISTIHETVELELVPEHPVAPGGQLKNTGSRGKWHEMFGKGR
;
A
#
# COMPACT_ATOMS: atom_id res chain seq x y z
N MET A 1 1.33 58.71 9.15
CA MET A 1 2.15 57.69 9.81
C MET A 1 1.57 56.36 9.40
N SER A 2 2.24 55.63 8.52
CA SER A 2 1.72 54.40 7.92
C SER A 2 2.44 53.21 8.53
N ASP A 3 1.74 52.43 9.34
CA ASP A 3 2.26 51.17 9.89
C ASP A 3 2.32 50.12 8.78
N SER A 4 3.53 49.76 8.36
CA SER A 4 3.77 48.64 7.46
C SER A 4 3.69 47.35 8.26
N SER A 5 2.56 46.64 8.12
CA SER A 5 2.35 45.33 8.72
C SER A 5 3.31 44.32 8.07
N SER A 6 4.35 43.91 8.79
CA SER A 6 5.26 42.86 8.35
C SER A 6 4.60 41.50 8.55
N GLN A 7 4.14 40.89 7.46
CA GLN A 7 3.55 39.56 7.47
C GLN A 7 4.69 38.52 7.51
N THR A 8 5.15 38.15 8.71
CA THR A 8 6.13 37.06 8.87
C THR A 8 5.44 35.73 8.65
N ALA A 9 5.51 35.19 7.43
CA ALA A 9 5.00 33.85 7.14
C ALA A 9 5.81 32.82 7.94
N ALA A 10 5.13 32.03 8.79
CA ALA A 10 5.74 30.91 9.50
C ALA A 10 6.20 29.86 8.48
N LYS A 11 7.51 29.60 8.42
CA LYS A 11 8.11 28.59 7.55
C LYS A 11 8.39 27.33 8.37
N ILE A 12 8.00 26.17 7.84
CA ILE A 12 8.37 24.87 8.42
C ILE A 12 9.53 24.31 7.60
N PRO A 13 10.74 24.15 8.18
CA PRO A 13 11.86 23.57 7.46
C PRO A 13 11.63 22.09 7.18
N LEU A 14 11.97 21.66 5.96
CA LEU A 14 11.99 20.27 5.53
C LEU A 14 13.43 19.79 5.38
N HIS A 15 13.80 18.76 6.12
CA HIS A 15 15.11 18.14 6.07
C HIS A 15 15.02 16.80 5.33
N HIS A 16 15.92 16.53 4.40
CA HIS A 16 16.02 15.21 3.80
C HIS A 16 16.95 14.33 4.66
N LYS A 17 16.37 13.37 5.38
CA LYS A 17 17.10 12.45 6.28
C LYS A 17 16.49 11.03 6.20
N PRO A 18 16.69 10.31 5.08
CA PRO A 18 16.25 8.93 4.97
C PRO A 18 16.86 8.07 6.06
N ASP A 19 16.09 7.14 6.63
CA ASP A 19 16.62 6.12 7.53
C ASP A 19 16.76 4.76 6.82
N ASP A 20 17.49 3.84 7.46
CA ASP A 20 17.77 2.50 6.93
C ASP A 20 16.74 1.45 7.38
N ILE A 21 15.56 1.87 7.88
CA ILE A 21 14.52 0.95 8.38
C ILE A 21 13.83 0.21 7.25
N GLY A 22 13.78 0.81 6.05
CA GLY A 22 13.19 0.18 4.86
C GLY A 22 11.66 0.19 4.86
N TYR A 23 11.04 1.32 5.19
CA TYR A 23 9.57 1.45 5.22
C TYR A 23 8.90 1.04 3.91
N ARG A 24 7.75 0.38 4.05
CA ARG A 24 6.88 -0.07 2.96
C ARG A 24 5.44 0.32 3.28
N LEU A 25 4.66 0.65 2.25
CA LEU A 25 3.24 0.94 2.38
C LEU A 25 2.44 -0.28 1.97
N ILE A 26 1.49 -0.68 2.82
CA ILE A 26 0.53 -1.74 2.53
C ILE A 26 -0.85 -1.10 2.43
N GLU A 27 -1.56 -1.36 1.34
CA GLU A 27 -2.95 -0.95 1.14
C GLU A 27 -3.87 -1.96 1.85
N LEU A 28 -4.60 -1.49 2.87
CA LEU A 28 -5.44 -2.32 3.70
C LEU A 28 -6.87 -2.41 3.15
N PRO A 29 -7.43 -3.62 2.97
CA PRO A 29 -8.86 -3.81 2.79
C PRO A 29 -9.63 -3.34 4.03
N PRO A 30 -10.88 -2.84 3.89
CA PRO A 30 -11.65 -2.31 5.02
C PRO A 30 -11.81 -3.29 6.18
N GLU A 31 -11.93 -4.58 5.89
CA GLU A 31 -12.02 -5.61 6.92
C GLU A 31 -10.74 -5.79 7.73
N VAL A 32 -9.57 -5.62 7.11
CA VAL A 32 -8.26 -5.74 7.78
C VAL A 32 -7.97 -4.47 8.58
N GLU A 33 -8.33 -3.30 8.06
CA GLU A 33 -8.29 -2.03 8.79
C GLU A 33 -9.15 -2.11 10.06
N SER A 34 -10.42 -2.50 9.91
CA SER A 34 -11.35 -2.65 11.04
C SER A 34 -10.84 -3.66 12.09
N LEU A 35 -10.16 -4.72 11.64
CA LEU A 35 -9.57 -5.72 12.51
C LEU A 35 -8.40 -5.16 13.33
N LEU A 36 -7.52 -4.38 12.69
CA LEU A 36 -6.36 -3.73 13.32
C LEU A 36 -6.75 -2.60 14.28
N GLU A 37 -7.86 -1.91 14.01
CA GLU A 37 -8.38 -0.83 14.87
C GLU A 37 -9.28 -1.33 16.01
N SER A 38 -9.62 -2.63 16.03
CA SER A 38 -10.48 -3.19 17.07
C SER A 38 -9.82 -3.26 18.45
N ASP A 39 -10.62 -3.20 19.52
CA ASP A 39 -10.13 -3.32 20.90
C ASP A 39 -9.35 -4.62 21.17
N ASN A 40 -9.61 -5.67 20.37
CA ASN A 40 -8.95 -6.97 20.44
C ASN A 40 -8.19 -7.26 19.14
N ALA A 41 -7.39 -6.29 18.66
CA ALA A 41 -6.61 -6.44 17.45
C ALA A 41 -5.70 -7.69 17.52
N PRO A 42 -5.88 -8.66 16.60
CA PRO A 42 -5.09 -9.88 16.59
C PRO A 42 -3.68 -9.62 16.03
N VAL A 43 -2.77 -10.54 16.32
CA VAL A 43 -1.45 -10.56 15.67
C VAL A 43 -1.61 -11.07 14.24
N LEU A 44 -1.23 -10.24 13.27
CA LEU A 44 -1.16 -10.65 11.86
C LEU A 44 0.19 -11.29 11.57
N ILE A 45 0.20 -12.34 10.74
CA ILE A 45 1.40 -13.11 10.43
C ILE A 45 1.74 -12.97 8.95
N LEU A 46 2.99 -12.63 8.67
CA LEU A 46 3.56 -12.67 7.32
C LEU A 46 4.30 -14.00 7.12
N GLU A 47 3.93 -14.73 6.08
CA GLU A 47 4.57 -15.99 5.70
C GLU A 47 5.07 -15.92 4.25
N SER A 48 6.21 -16.54 3.97
CA SER A 48 6.65 -16.76 2.60
C SER A 48 6.00 -18.01 2.02
N SER A 49 5.48 -17.92 0.80
CA SER A 49 5.09 -19.07 -0.03
C SER A 49 6.08 -19.24 -1.20
N GLU A 50 5.88 -20.26 -2.03
CA GLU A 50 6.75 -20.55 -3.17
C GLU A 50 6.86 -19.38 -4.18
N THR A 51 5.80 -18.58 -4.31
CA THR A 51 5.69 -17.55 -5.37
C THR A 51 5.37 -16.14 -4.86
N SER A 52 4.98 -15.99 -3.59
CA SER A 52 4.61 -14.71 -3.01
C SER A 52 4.71 -14.71 -1.47
N ALA A 53 4.63 -13.52 -0.86
CA ALA A 53 4.39 -13.42 0.57
C ALA A 53 2.88 -13.41 0.84
N LEU A 54 2.46 -13.98 1.98
CA LEU A 54 1.09 -14.07 2.43
C LEU A 54 0.93 -13.34 3.77
N LEU A 55 -0.17 -12.60 3.92
CA LEU A 55 -0.65 -12.05 5.19
C LEU A 55 -1.81 -12.91 5.67
N LYS A 56 -1.67 -13.51 6.85
CA LYS A 56 -2.73 -14.27 7.51
C LYS A 56 -3.40 -13.42 8.59
N THR A 57 -4.71 -13.31 8.48
CA THR A 57 -5.61 -12.87 9.55
C THR A 57 -6.23 -14.12 10.21
N PRO A 58 -6.96 -13.99 11.33
CA PRO A 58 -7.63 -15.15 11.94
C PRO A 58 -8.65 -15.86 11.04
N ASP A 59 -9.21 -15.13 10.07
CA ASP A 59 -10.31 -15.58 9.22
C ASP A 59 -9.96 -15.70 7.73
N ARG A 60 -8.84 -15.12 7.27
CA ARG A 60 -8.51 -14.99 5.86
C ARG A 60 -7.01 -15.01 5.60
N THR A 61 -6.66 -15.31 4.35
CA THR A 61 -5.29 -15.21 3.85
C THR A 61 -5.26 -14.27 2.65
N TYR A 62 -4.30 -13.36 2.61
CA TYR A 62 -4.09 -12.42 1.52
C TYR A 62 -2.71 -12.62 0.91
N SER A 63 -2.59 -12.65 -0.41
CA SER A 63 -1.31 -12.57 -1.09
C SER A 63 -0.88 -11.12 -1.25
N LEU A 64 0.39 -10.83 -0.96
CA LEU A 64 0.99 -9.51 -1.13
C LEU A 64 1.41 -9.30 -2.58
N ARG A 65 0.92 -8.23 -3.19
CA ARG A 65 1.28 -7.83 -4.55
C ARG A 65 1.94 -6.46 -4.56
N GLN A 66 3.19 -6.41 -4.99
CA GLN A 66 3.91 -5.16 -5.16
C GLN A 66 3.41 -4.44 -6.43
N LYS A 67 3.17 -3.14 -6.31
CA LYS A 67 2.69 -2.28 -7.39
C LYS A 67 3.48 -1.00 -7.42
N ASN A 68 4.14 -0.73 -8.54
CA ASN A 68 4.86 0.53 -8.74
C ASN A 68 3.87 1.67 -8.98
N THR A 69 4.19 2.85 -8.46
CA THR A 69 3.43 4.08 -8.66
C THR A 69 4.21 5.04 -9.55
N SER A 70 3.53 5.81 -10.40
CA SER A 70 4.18 6.84 -11.23
C SER A 70 4.61 8.08 -10.42
N ASN A 71 4.09 8.21 -9.21
CA ASN A 71 4.39 9.27 -8.27
C ASN A 71 5.16 8.71 -7.08
N SER A 72 5.98 9.55 -6.47
CA SER A 72 6.68 9.23 -5.23
C SER A 72 5.89 9.74 -4.02
N VAL A 73 5.86 8.94 -2.96
CA VAL A 73 5.30 9.32 -1.65
C VAL A 73 6.44 9.54 -0.68
N MET A 74 6.52 10.73 -0.07
CA MET A 74 7.51 11.01 0.96
C MET A 74 6.90 10.73 2.34
N LEU A 75 7.54 9.86 3.13
CA LEU A 75 7.21 9.69 4.54
C LEU A 75 7.92 10.76 5.34
N LEU A 76 7.16 11.50 6.15
CA LEU A 76 7.68 12.58 6.97
C LEU A 76 7.57 12.21 8.44
N SER A 77 8.60 12.53 9.22
CA SER A 77 8.59 12.45 10.67
C SER A 77 8.88 13.81 11.29
N PRO A 78 8.18 14.21 12.37
CA PRO A 78 8.49 15.43 13.09
C PRO A 78 9.91 15.40 13.67
N LEU A 79 10.66 16.49 13.51
CA LEU A 79 11.91 16.69 14.24
C LEU A 79 11.59 17.25 15.63
N ALA A 80 11.66 16.39 16.65
CA ALA A 80 11.55 16.81 18.03
C ALA A 80 12.81 17.56 18.46
N SER A 81 12.78 18.90 18.44
CA SER A 81 13.81 19.73 19.07
C SER A 81 13.17 20.58 20.17
N SER A 82 13.86 20.69 21.31
CA SER A 82 13.42 21.48 22.46
C SER A 82 13.54 22.98 22.24
N THR A 83 14.12 23.42 21.12
CA THR A 83 14.24 24.82 20.71
C THR A 83 13.41 25.06 19.45
N SER A 84 12.61 26.14 19.45
CA SER A 84 11.70 26.47 18.33
C SER A 84 12.39 26.73 16.99
N ALA A 85 13.70 26.99 17.01
CA ALA A 85 14.51 27.25 15.82
C ALA A 85 14.78 25.99 14.97
N GLU A 86 14.60 24.80 15.52
CA GLU A 86 14.82 23.52 14.85
C GLU A 86 13.54 22.66 14.73
N GLN A 87 12.38 23.22 15.09
CA GLN A 87 11.10 22.59 14.80
C GLN A 87 10.92 22.49 13.28
N GLY A 88 10.79 21.26 12.78
CA GLY A 88 10.70 20.97 11.36
C GLY A 88 10.22 19.56 11.10
N VAL A 89 10.23 19.16 9.84
CA VAL A 89 9.91 17.80 9.41
C VAL A 89 11.10 17.19 8.68
N ALA A 90 11.32 15.90 8.87
CA ALA A 90 12.31 15.13 8.14
C ALA A 90 11.62 14.20 7.14
N ALA A 91 12.04 14.23 5.88
CA ALA A 91 11.72 13.18 4.91
C ALA A 91 12.57 11.94 5.24
N ILE A 92 11.93 10.94 5.82
CA ILE A 92 12.55 9.70 6.34
C ILE A 92 12.52 8.56 5.32
N SER A 93 11.67 8.65 4.30
CA SER A 93 11.66 7.72 3.18
C SER A 93 10.98 8.32 1.95
N THR A 94 11.37 7.85 0.77
CA THR A 94 10.69 8.15 -0.50
C THR A 94 10.29 6.83 -1.15
N ILE A 95 8.98 6.59 -1.23
CA ILE A 95 8.39 5.33 -1.64
C ILE A 95 7.86 5.46 -3.07
N HIS A 96 8.17 4.47 -3.90
CA HIS A 96 7.79 4.40 -5.33
C HIS A 96 6.90 3.19 -5.65
N GLU A 97 6.56 2.42 -4.62
CA GLU A 97 5.78 1.20 -4.72
C GLU A 97 4.89 1.03 -3.50
N THR A 98 3.72 0.43 -3.69
CA THR A 98 2.84 -0.01 -2.62
C THR A 98 2.68 -1.52 -2.68
N VAL A 99 2.21 -2.10 -1.58
CA VAL A 99 1.84 -3.52 -1.49
C VAL A 99 0.33 -3.60 -1.37
N GLU A 100 -0.32 -4.19 -2.36
CA GLU A 100 -1.74 -4.50 -2.32
C GLU A 100 -1.96 -5.89 -1.69
N LEU A 101 -3.11 -6.06 -1.03
CA LEU A 101 -3.55 -7.33 -0.46
C LEU A 101 -4.66 -7.93 -1.32
N GLU A 102 -4.39 -9.10 -1.91
CA GLU A 102 -5.37 -9.85 -2.71
C GLU A 102 -5.85 -11.08 -1.94
N LEU A 103 -7.16 -11.21 -1.74
CA LEU A 103 -7.74 -12.33 -0.98
C LEU A 103 -7.45 -13.66 -1.68
N VAL A 104 -6.83 -14.59 -0.96
CA VAL A 104 -6.62 -15.97 -1.42
C VAL A 104 -7.87 -16.78 -1.10
N PRO A 105 -8.52 -17.42 -2.09
CA PRO A 105 -9.65 -18.30 -1.83
C PRO A 105 -9.23 -19.48 -0.94
N GLU A 106 -9.91 -19.70 0.18
CA GLU A 106 -9.59 -20.77 1.15
C GLU A 106 -9.79 -22.19 0.60
N HIS A 107 -10.40 -22.33 -0.58
CA HIS A 107 -10.52 -23.60 -1.26
C HIS A 107 -9.73 -23.61 -2.57
N PRO A 108 -8.77 -24.53 -2.76
CA PRO A 108 -8.43 -24.92 -4.11
C PRO A 108 -9.72 -25.49 -4.71
N VAL A 109 -10.23 -24.85 -5.76
CA VAL A 109 -11.10 -25.54 -6.70
C VAL A 109 -10.39 -26.83 -7.07
N ALA A 110 -10.89 -27.97 -6.57
CA ALA A 110 -10.32 -29.27 -6.87
C ALA A 110 -10.15 -29.38 -8.40
N PRO A 111 -8.99 -29.85 -8.90
CA PRO A 111 -8.85 -30.18 -10.32
C PRO A 111 -9.67 -31.46 -10.56
N GLY A 112 -10.98 -31.31 -10.70
CA GLY A 112 -11.91 -32.44 -10.70
C GLY A 112 -13.39 -32.09 -10.71
N GLY A 113 -13.77 -30.81 -10.60
CA GLY A 113 -15.13 -30.40 -10.92
C GLY A 113 -15.37 -30.59 -12.41
N GLN A 114 -16.16 -31.60 -12.79
CA GLN A 114 -16.70 -31.75 -14.14
C GLN A 114 -17.23 -30.40 -14.63
N LEU A 115 -16.47 -29.74 -15.50
CA LEU A 115 -16.94 -28.65 -16.32
C LEU A 115 -18.09 -29.22 -17.16
N LYS A 116 -19.32 -28.90 -16.78
CA LYS A 116 -20.44 -28.95 -17.71
C LYS A 116 -20.05 -28.01 -18.84
N ASN A 117 -19.74 -28.58 -19.99
CA ASN A 117 -19.43 -27.87 -21.22
C ASN A 117 -20.63 -27.00 -21.62
N THR A 118 -20.73 -25.79 -21.09
CA THR A 118 -21.53 -24.73 -21.70
C THR A 118 -20.59 -24.03 -22.68
N GLY A 119 -20.55 -24.57 -23.90
CA GLY A 119 -19.66 -24.12 -24.96
C GLY A 119 -19.84 -22.63 -25.26
N SER A 120 -18.74 -21.88 -25.23
CA SER A 120 -18.49 -20.72 -26.10
C SER A 120 -17.02 -20.31 -26.04
N ARG A 121 -16.11 -21.17 -26.53
CA ARG A 121 -14.69 -20.84 -26.78
C ARG A 121 -14.52 -20.29 -28.20
N GLY A 122 -15.21 -19.20 -28.53
CA GLY A 122 -15.12 -18.63 -29.88
C GLY A 122 -15.69 -17.23 -29.95
N LYS A 123 -14.92 -16.23 -29.52
CA LYS A 123 -15.18 -14.81 -29.91
C LYS A 123 -14.09 -13.79 -29.56
N TRP A 124 -12.95 -14.20 -29.01
CA TRP A 124 -11.83 -13.27 -28.78
C TRP A 124 -10.96 -13.06 -30.03
N HIS A 125 -10.81 -14.07 -30.88
CA HIS A 125 -9.93 -14.00 -32.05
C HIS A 125 -10.54 -13.24 -33.25
N GLU A 126 -11.83 -12.88 -33.22
CA GLU A 126 -12.50 -12.14 -34.30
C GLU A 126 -12.43 -10.60 -34.15
N MET A 127 -12.08 -10.06 -32.97
CA MET A 127 -12.15 -8.62 -32.72
C MET A 127 -10.93 -7.81 -33.23
N PHE A 128 -9.85 -8.44 -33.69
CA PHE A 128 -8.62 -7.73 -34.11
C PHE A 128 -8.08 -8.11 -35.50
N GLY A 129 -8.85 -8.83 -36.32
CA GLY A 129 -8.34 -9.47 -37.53
C GLY A 129 -8.85 -8.96 -38.89
N LYS A 130 -9.53 -7.81 -38.99
CA LYS A 130 -10.10 -7.36 -40.27
C LYS A 130 -9.72 -5.92 -40.59
N GLY A 131 -8.52 -5.78 -41.17
CA GLY A 131 -7.98 -4.54 -41.69
C GLY A 131 -6.76 -4.78 -42.54
N ARG A 132 -6.89 -5.58 -43.61
CA ARG A 132 -6.03 -5.59 -44.80
C ARG A 132 -6.85 -6.03 -46.00
#